data_AF-A0A6J4REU5-F1
#
_entry.id   AF-A0A6J4REU5-F1
#
_cell.length_a   1.000
_cell.length_b   1.000
_cell.length_c   1.000
_cell.angle_alpha   90.00
_cell.angle_beta   90.00
_cell.angle_gamma   90.00
#
_symmetry.space_group_name_H-M   'P 1'
#
loop_
_entity.id
_entity.type
_entity.pdbx_description
1 polymer ?
#
loop_
_entity_poly.entity_id
_entity_poly.type
_entity_poly.pdbx_seq_one_letter_code
_entity_poly.pdbx_strand_id
1 'polypeptide(L)'
;MSLPEEDQYLKTREDLIDYMTVCLGGRVAEQTVFGAVTTGAANDLQKVAEITNAMINQYAMGPAASGQRAWMDIEMASERSKQIRDEEQREIVWEAERVAQEIITENRAKLDELALTLLEQEVLDRSDLDRILGDVKKLERARPRAAAELRLAAADPGAPPTA
;
A
#
# COMPACT_ATOMS: atom_id res chain seq x y z
N MET A 1 0.91 -21.56 -14.71
CA MET A 1 2.05 -21.02 -15.47
C MET A 1 2.50 -19.81 -14.69
N SER A 2 3.47 -20.04 -13.80
CA SER A 2 3.93 -19.05 -12.83
C SER A 2 4.79 -18.04 -13.57
N LEU A 3 4.46 -16.75 -13.46
CA LEU A 3 5.31 -15.67 -13.94
C LEU A 3 6.66 -15.75 -13.18
N PRO A 4 7.80 -15.51 -13.85
CA PRO A 4 9.12 -15.55 -13.21
C PRO A 4 9.19 -14.59 -12.01
N GLU A 5 9.94 -14.98 -10.98
CA GLU A 5 10.13 -14.18 -9.75
C GLU A 5 10.71 -12.77 -10.03
N GLU A 6 11.30 -12.56 -11.20
CA GLU A 6 11.89 -11.30 -11.69
C GLU A 6 10.86 -10.19 -12.00
N ASP A 7 9.57 -10.52 -12.19
CA ASP A 7 8.51 -9.51 -12.32
C ASP A 7 8.21 -8.77 -10.99
N GLN A 8 8.77 -9.23 -9.87
CA GLN A 8 8.50 -8.63 -8.55
C GLN A 8 9.29 -7.34 -8.26
N TYR A 9 10.29 -6.98 -9.08
CA TYR A 9 11.24 -5.91 -8.75
C TYR A 9 10.71 -4.49 -8.97
N LEU A 10 9.79 -4.26 -9.91
CA LEU A 10 9.25 -2.92 -10.18
C LEU A 10 7.90 -2.73 -9.50
N LYS A 11 7.84 -1.79 -8.56
CA LYS A 11 6.61 -1.35 -7.88
C LYS A 11 6.32 0.09 -8.25
N THR A 12 5.07 0.39 -8.60
CA THR A 12 4.63 1.78 -8.73
C THR A 12 4.36 2.39 -7.36
N ARG A 13 4.20 3.71 -7.33
CA ARG A 13 3.72 4.42 -6.12
C ARG A 13 2.40 3.81 -5.63
N GLU A 14 1.46 3.56 -6.55
CA GLU A 14 0.15 3.00 -6.24
C GLU A 14 0.25 1.59 -5.66
N ASP A 15 1.15 0.74 -6.17
CA ASP A 15 1.35 -0.60 -5.62
C ASP A 15 1.87 -0.55 -4.17
N LEU A 16 2.75 0.41 -3.87
CA LEU A 16 3.28 0.61 -2.52
C LEU A 16 2.20 1.17 -1.58
N ILE A 17 1.40 2.13 -2.03
CA ILE A 17 0.24 2.63 -1.29
C ILE A 17 -0.76 1.49 -1.03
N ASP A 18 -1.08 0.66 -2.03
CA ASP A 18 -1.98 -0.49 -1.87
C ASP A 18 -1.47 -1.46 -0.80
N TYR A 19 -0.16 -1.73 -0.80
CA TYR A 19 0.45 -2.60 0.21
C TYR A 19 0.43 -1.96 1.61
N MET A 20 0.71 -0.65 1.71
CA MET A 20 0.56 0.09 2.97
C MET A 20 -0.89 0.09 3.48
N THR A 21 -1.88 0.21 2.59
CA THR A 21 -3.31 0.12 2.93
C THR A 21 -3.64 -1.25 3.55
N VAL A 22 -3.09 -2.34 3.03
CA VAL A 22 -3.25 -3.68 3.63
C VAL A 22 -2.63 -3.73 5.03
N CYS A 23 -1.41 -3.24 5.20
CA CYS A 23 -0.75 -3.17 6.51
C CYS A 23 -1.54 -2.35 7.54
N LEU A 24 -2.15 -1.24 7.12
CA LEU A 24 -2.94 -0.37 8.00
C LEU A 24 -4.36 -0.90 8.26
N GLY A 25 -4.84 -1.85 7.45
CA GLY A 25 -6.22 -2.33 7.50
C GLY A 25 -6.64 -2.89 8.85
N GLY A 26 -5.77 -3.66 9.51
CA GLY A 26 -6.06 -4.22 10.84
C GLY A 26 -6.23 -3.13 11.91
N ARG A 27 -5.30 -2.17 11.96
CA ARG A 27 -5.37 -1.03 12.88
C ARG A 27 -6.63 -0.17 12.64
N VAL A 28 -6.94 0.09 11.38
CA VAL A 28 -8.13 0.85 10.98
C VAL A 28 -9.42 0.10 11.35
N ALA A 29 -9.45 -1.21 11.16
CA ALA A 29 -10.55 -2.06 11.60
C ALA A 29 -10.76 -1.98 13.12
N GLU A 30 -9.69 -2.09 13.92
CA GLU A 30 -9.78 -1.93 15.38
C GLU A 30 -10.33 -0.56 15.77
N GLN A 31 -9.79 0.51 15.19
CA GLN A 31 -10.23 1.88 15.47
C GLN A 31 -11.70 2.10 15.07
N THR A 32 -12.14 1.52 13.95
CA THR A 32 -13.51 1.66 13.45
C THR A 32 -14.51 0.87 14.29
N VAL A 33 -14.14 -0.32 14.75
CA VAL A 33 -15.05 -1.22 15.47
C VAL A 33 -15.07 -0.91 16.97
N PHE A 34 -13.90 -0.70 17.57
CA PHE A 34 -13.73 -0.59 19.02
C PHE A 34 -13.49 0.84 19.50
N GLY A 35 -13.27 1.80 18.60
CA GLY A 35 -12.95 3.18 18.96
C GLY A 35 -11.56 3.34 19.60
N ALA A 36 -10.74 2.29 19.57
CA ALA A 36 -9.41 2.24 20.17
C ALA A 36 -8.46 1.43 19.29
N VAL A 37 -7.17 1.69 19.45
CA VAL A 37 -6.09 1.01 18.73
C VAL A 37 -5.24 0.23 19.72
N THR A 38 -4.80 -0.97 19.33
CA THR A 38 -3.96 -1.82 20.17
C THR A 38 -2.51 -1.80 19.70
N THR A 39 -1.64 -2.53 20.41
CA THR A 39 -0.25 -2.78 19.98
C THR A 39 -0.14 -3.89 18.94
N GLY A 40 -1.25 -4.54 18.55
CA GLY A 40 -1.26 -5.68 17.63
C GLY A 40 -0.73 -5.35 16.23
N ALA A 41 -0.88 -4.10 15.79
CA ALA A 41 -0.42 -3.64 14.47
C ALA A 41 1.05 -3.16 14.44
N ALA A 42 1.84 -3.36 15.49
CA ALA A 42 3.21 -2.83 15.58
C ALA A 42 4.11 -3.26 14.41
N ASN A 43 4.05 -4.53 14.02
CA ASN A 43 4.82 -5.06 12.89
C ASN A 43 4.42 -4.43 11.56
N ASP A 44 3.12 -4.19 11.35
CA ASP A 44 2.63 -3.58 10.12
C ASP A 44 2.94 -2.08 10.07
N LEU A 45 2.92 -1.38 11.20
CA LEU A 45 3.39 0.00 11.31
C LEU A 45 4.89 0.14 11.00
N GLN A 46 5.70 -0.84 11.42
CA GLN A 46 7.11 -0.86 11.06
C GLN A 46 7.31 -0.98 9.54
N LYS A 47 6.60 -1.90 8.89
CA LYS A 47 6.64 -2.04 7.42
C LYS A 47 6.20 -0.75 6.72
N VAL A 48 5.11 -0.12 7.18
CA VAL A 48 4.62 1.15 6.65
C VAL A 48 5.70 2.23 6.73
N ALA A 49 6.43 2.32 7.86
CA ALA A 49 7.53 3.26 8.01
C ALA A 49 8.69 2.96 7.05
N GLU A 50 9.09 1.70 6.92
CA GLU A 50 10.15 1.26 6.00
C GLU A 50 9.83 1.58 4.53
N ILE A 51 8.60 1.29 4.10
CA ILE A 51 8.12 1.58 2.75
C ILE A 51 8.10 3.07 2.49
N THR A 52 7.53 3.86 3.40
CA THR A 52 7.42 5.32 3.25
C THR A 52 8.81 5.95 3.15
N ASN A 53 9.76 5.49 3.96
CA ASN A 53 11.14 5.94 3.92
C ASN A 53 11.80 5.61 2.57
N ALA A 54 11.60 4.41 2.03
CA ALA A 54 12.11 4.03 0.72
C ALA A 54 11.47 4.86 -0.42
N MET A 55 10.14 5.05 -0.37
CA MET A 55 9.40 5.88 -1.34
C MET A 55 10.01 7.27 -1.47
N ILE A 56 10.37 7.92 -0.37
CA ILE A 56 10.92 9.28 -0.41
C ILE A 56 12.42 9.28 -0.73
N ASN A 57 13.22 8.51 0.01
CA ASN A 57 14.67 8.65 -0.03
C ASN A 57 15.34 7.85 -1.16
N GLN A 58 14.71 6.79 -1.65
CA GLN A 58 15.29 5.91 -2.66
C GLN A 58 14.56 6.03 -4.01
N TYR A 59 13.24 6.19 -3.98
CA TYR A 59 12.41 6.15 -5.19
C TYR A 59 11.89 7.51 -5.64
N ALA A 60 12.08 8.57 -4.83
CA ALA A 60 11.58 9.91 -5.12
C ALA A 60 10.07 9.95 -5.47
N MET A 61 9.27 9.13 -4.80
CA MET A 61 7.81 9.00 -4.94
C MET A 61 7.03 9.88 -3.95
N GLY A 62 7.67 10.92 -3.42
CA GLY A 62 7.05 11.92 -2.54
C GLY A 62 6.00 12.78 -3.27
N PRO A 63 5.06 13.41 -2.54
CA PRO A 63 4.06 14.32 -3.11
C PRO A 63 4.66 15.56 -3.77
N ALA A 64 5.79 16.08 -3.27
CA ALA A 64 6.52 17.11 -3.99
C ALA A 64 7.34 16.45 -5.10
N ALA A 65 7.42 17.08 -6.27
CA ALA A 65 8.40 16.76 -7.31
C ALA A 65 9.83 17.12 -6.87
N SER A 66 10.22 16.71 -5.65
CA SER A 66 11.54 16.84 -5.04
C SER A 66 12.54 15.86 -5.67
N GLY A 67 12.09 14.98 -6.56
CA GLY A 67 12.89 13.93 -7.18
C GLY A 67 14.13 14.39 -7.94
N GLN A 68 14.32 15.68 -8.18
CA GLN A 68 15.56 16.22 -8.76
C GLN A 68 16.48 16.91 -7.73
N ARG A 69 15.97 17.28 -6.55
CA ARG A 69 16.78 17.84 -5.44
C ARG A 69 17.15 16.80 -4.39
N ALA A 70 16.32 15.78 -4.19
CA ALA A 70 16.55 14.74 -3.18
C ALA A 70 17.90 14.02 -3.38
N TRP A 71 18.25 13.66 -4.61
CA TRP A 71 19.52 12.96 -4.91
C TRP A 71 20.77 13.81 -4.66
N MET A 72 20.69 15.14 -4.81
CA MET A 72 21.82 16.04 -4.59
C MET A 72 21.97 16.48 -3.13
N ASP A 73 20.94 16.31 -2.30
CA ASP A 73 20.86 16.88 -0.94
C ASP A 73 20.90 15.79 0.17
N ILE A 74 21.03 14.51 -0.18
CA ILE A 74 21.12 13.38 0.78
C ILE A 74 22.35 13.51 1.70
N GLU A 75 23.47 14.04 1.19
CA GLU A 75 24.69 14.22 2.00
C GLU A 75 24.72 15.52 2.83
N MET A 76 23.88 16.54 2.53
CA MET A 76 23.87 17.84 3.23
C MET A 76 22.46 18.35 3.61
N ALA A 77 21.57 17.45 4.03
CA ALA A 77 20.19 17.81 4.32
C ALA A 77 20.06 18.81 5.49
N SER A 78 19.73 20.06 5.15
CA SER A 78 19.37 21.10 6.13
C SER A 78 18.17 20.67 7.00
N GLU A 79 17.97 21.31 8.15
CA GLU A 79 16.77 21.10 9.00
C GLU A 79 15.46 21.30 8.22
N ARG A 80 15.47 22.23 7.25
CA ARG A 80 14.34 22.45 6.34
C ARG A 80 14.09 21.24 5.44
N SER A 81 15.15 20.62 4.91
CA SER A 81 15.03 19.42 4.06
C SER A 81 14.50 18.22 4.87
N LYS A 82 14.90 18.08 6.14
CA LYS A 82 14.34 17.05 7.05
C LYS A 82 12.84 17.27 7.31
N GLN A 83 12.45 18.49 7.65
CA GLN A 83 11.06 18.83 7.90
C GLN A 83 10.17 18.57 6.68
N ILE A 84 10.66 18.87 5.47
CA ILE A 84 9.93 18.56 4.23
C ILE A 84 9.72 17.05 4.09
N ARG A 85 10.76 16.23 4.31
CA ARG A 85 10.63 14.77 4.22
C ARG A 85 9.66 14.21 5.26
N ASP A 86 9.70 14.70 6.49
CA ASP A 86 8.80 14.26 7.55
C ASP A 86 7.32 14.57 7.20
N GLU A 87 7.09 15.73 6.57
CA GLU A 87 5.75 16.09 6.06
C GLU A 87 5.32 15.17 4.91
N GLU A 88 6.21 14.91 3.94
CA GLU A 88 5.94 13.98 2.84
C GLU A 88 5.64 12.56 3.35
N GLN A 89 6.39 12.09 4.36
CA GLN A 89 6.14 10.79 4.98
C GLN A 89 4.74 10.71 5.56
N ARG A 90 4.33 11.76 6.30
CA ARG A 90 3.01 11.84 6.93
C ARG A 90 1.89 11.80 5.89
N GLU A 91 2.03 12.57 4.81
CA GLU A 91 1.03 12.62 3.73
C GLU A 91 0.84 11.26 3.04
N ILE A 92 1.92 10.53 2.77
CA ILE A 92 1.86 9.19 2.16
C ILE A 92 1.14 8.20 3.09
N VAL A 93 1.47 8.22 4.39
CA VAL A 93 0.82 7.34 5.38
C VAL A 93 -0.66 7.67 5.50
N TRP A 94 -1.03 8.95 5.56
CA TRP A 94 -2.43 9.38 5.60
C TRP A 94 -3.22 9.00 4.35
N GLU A 95 -2.60 9.03 3.16
CA GLU A 95 -3.24 8.55 1.94
C GLU A 95 -3.60 7.07 2.05
N ALA A 96 -2.66 6.23 2.50
CA ALA A 96 -2.91 4.80 2.68
C ALA A 96 -3.94 4.51 3.79
N GLU A 97 -3.89 5.24 4.90
CA GLU A 97 -4.84 5.13 6.02
C GLU A 97 -6.26 5.55 5.61
N ARG A 98 -6.41 6.65 4.86
CA ARG A 98 -7.70 7.11 4.35
C ARG A 98 -8.36 6.04 3.48
N VAL A 99 -7.58 5.43 2.58
CA VAL A 99 -8.08 4.38 1.69
C VAL A 99 -8.47 3.14 2.49
N ALA A 100 -7.68 2.76 3.50
CA ALA A 100 -8.05 1.67 4.41
C ALA A 100 -9.35 1.99 5.16
N GLN A 101 -9.51 3.23 5.63
CA GLN A 101 -10.72 3.69 6.32
C GLN A 101 -11.95 3.63 5.41
N GLU A 102 -11.83 4.07 4.17
CA GLU A 102 -12.90 3.98 3.16
C GLU A 102 -13.30 2.51 2.95
N ILE A 103 -12.34 1.62 2.64
CA ILE A 103 -12.61 0.19 2.40
C ILE A 103 -13.28 -0.46 3.61
N ILE A 104 -12.75 -0.26 4.81
CA ILE A 104 -13.27 -0.87 6.03
C ILE A 104 -14.66 -0.33 6.37
N THR A 105 -14.90 0.96 6.20
CA THR A 105 -16.20 1.58 6.50
C THR A 105 -17.26 1.14 5.50
N GLU A 106 -16.94 1.15 4.21
CA GLU A 106 -17.87 0.73 3.15
C GLU A 106 -18.23 -0.76 3.26
N ASN A 107 -17.30 -1.59 3.73
CA ASN A 107 -17.48 -3.03 3.85
C ASN A 107 -17.66 -3.49 5.31
N ARG A 108 -18.12 -2.60 6.20
CA ARG A 108 -18.26 -2.86 7.64
C ARG A 108 -19.05 -4.13 7.96
N ALA A 109 -20.13 -4.39 7.24
CA ALA A 109 -20.95 -5.59 7.42
C ALA A 109 -20.21 -6.89 7.05
N LYS A 110 -19.36 -6.84 6.02
CA LYS A 110 -18.52 -7.98 5.62
C LYS A 110 -17.40 -8.24 6.62
N LEU A 111 -16.83 -7.17 7.20
CA LEU A 111 -15.87 -7.30 8.30
C LEU A 111 -16.49 -8.02 9.51
N ASP A 112 -17.74 -7.68 9.88
CA ASP A 112 -18.47 -8.39 10.94
C ASP A 112 -18.70 -9.86 10.59
N GLU A 113 -19.15 -10.14 9.36
CA GLU A 113 -19.40 -11.50 8.91
C GLU A 113 -18.12 -12.36 8.95
N LEU A 114 -16.98 -11.82 8.51
CA LEU A 114 -15.67 -12.47 8.61
C LEU A 114 -15.30 -12.76 10.07
N ALA A 115 -15.42 -11.76 10.95
CA ALA A 115 -15.04 -11.90 12.35
C ALA A 115 -15.91 -12.95 13.07
N LEU A 116 -17.23 -12.92 12.86
CA LEU A 116 -18.15 -13.91 13.42
C LEU A 116 -17.86 -15.31 12.90
N THR A 117 -17.60 -15.46 11.60
CA THR A 117 -17.27 -16.78 11.03
C THR A 117 -15.94 -17.31 11.59
N LEU A 118 -14.93 -16.44 11.77
CA LEU A 118 -13.66 -16.81 12.41
C LEU A 118 -13.83 -17.23 13.87
N LEU A 119 -14.77 -16.63 14.61
CA LEU A 119 -15.09 -17.06 15.97
C LEU A 119 -15.73 -18.45 16.02
N GLU A 120 -16.45 -18.86 14.98
CA GLU A 120 -17.09 -20.18 14.89
C GLU A 120 -16.13 -21.27 14.38
N GLN A 121 -15.24 -20.94 13.44
CA GLN A 121 -14.46 -21.92 12.69
C GLN A 121 -12.94 -21.85 12.91
N GLU A 122 -12.43 -20.83 13.62
CA GLU A 122 -11.00 -20.51 13.85
C GLU A 122 -10.18 -20.20 12.58
N VAL A 123 -10.50 -20.81 11.44
CA VAL A 123 -9.81 -20.67 10.15
C VAL A 123 -10.85 -20.52 9.04
N LEU A 124 -10.63 -19.58 8.12
CA LEU A 124 -11.41 -19.43 6.89
C LEU A 124 -10.60 -19.91 5.70
N ASP A 125 -11.22 -20.70 4.83
CA ASP A 125 -10.60 -21.08 3.57
C ASP A 125 -10.97 -20.13 2.43
N ARG A 126 -10.46 -20.43 1.22
CA ARG A 126 -10.74 -19.60 0.05
C ARG A 126 -12.23 -19.55 -0.30
N SER A 127 -12.94 -20.66 -0.14
CA SER A 127 -14.36 -20.75 -0.46
C SER A 127 -15.22 -19.95 0.52
N ASP A 128 -14.83 -19.90 1.80
CA ASP A 128 -15.47 -19.01 2.78
C ASP A 128 -15.28 -17.54 2.42
N LEU A 129 -14.05 -17.16 2.07
CA LEU A 129 -13.74 -15.80 1.64
C LEU A 129 -14.51 -15.42 0.37
N ASP A 130 -14.58 -16.30 -0.63
CA ASP A 130 -15.33 -16.03 -1.86
C ASP A 130 -16.84 -15.91 -1.60
N ARG A 131 -17.38 -16.69 -0.66
CA ARG A 131 -18.78 -16.60 -0.22
C ARG A 131 -19.07 -15.28 0.48
N ILE A 132 -18.22 -14.87 1.42
CA ILE A 132 -18.43 -13.67 2.23
C ILE A 132 -18.16 -12.41 1.40
N LEU A 133 -17.09 -12.39 0.61
CA LEU A 133 -16.60 -11.19 -0.09
C LEU A 133 -17.01 -11.10 -1.56
N GLY A 134 -17.82 -12.03 -2.07
CA GLY A 134 -18.12 -12.16 -3.51
C GLY A 134 -18.79 -10.94 -4.16
N ASP A 135 -19.44 -10.09 -3.38
CA ASP A 135 -20.08 -8.83 -3.80
C ASP A 135 -19.29 -7.57 -3.40
N VAL A 136 -18.14 -7.72 -2.74
CA VAL A 136 -17.26 -6.60 -2.42
C VAL A 136 -16.74 -6.00 -3.71
N LYS A 137 -16.99 -4.71 -3.90
CA LYS A 137 -16.50 -3.96 -5.04
C LYS A 137 -14.97 -3.91 -4.97
N LYS A 138 -14.32 -4.34 -6.05
CA LYS A 138 -12.89 -4.17 -6.19
C LYS A 138 -12.60 -2.68 -6.35
N LEU A 139 -11.59 -2.19 -5.62
CA LEU A 139 -11.13 -0.83 -5.78
C LEU A 139 -10.51 -0.68 -7.18
N GLU A 140 -11.24 -0.06 -8.10
CA GLU A 140 -10.68 0.30 -9.41
C GLU A 140 -9.83 1.56 -9.26
N ARG A 141 -8.52 1.37 -9.04
CA ARG A 141 -7.56 2.47 -9.22
C ARG A 141 -7.24 2.60 -10.69
N ALA A 142 -7.30 3.83 -11.20
CA ALA A 142 -6.76 4.17 -12.52
C ALA A 142 -5.24 3.95 -12.48
N ARG A 143 -4.79 2.72 -12.77
CA ARG A 143 -3.36 2.45 -12.93
C ARG A 143 -2.90 3.22 -14.16
N PRO A 144 -1.85 4.05 -14.06
CA PRO A 144 -1.31 4.74 -15.21
C PRO A 144 -0.97 3.70 -16.28
N ARG A 145 -1.33 3.95 -17.54
CA ARG A 145 -0.99 3.06 -18.66
C ARG A 145 0.51 2.76 -18.71
N ALA A 146 1.33 3.76 -18.38
CA ALA A 146 2.77 3.65 -18.23
C ALA A 146 3.20 2.58 -17.20
N ALA A 147 2.44 2.37 -16.12
CA ALA A 147 2.73 1.32 -15.14
C ALA A 147 2.45 -0.09 -15.67
N ALA A 148 1.40 -0.23 -16.49
CA ALA A 148 1.10 -1.50 -17.16
C ALA A 148 2.16 -1.81 -18.23
N GLU A 149 2.58 -0.80 -18.99
CA GLU A 149 3.63 -0.90 -19.99
C GLU A 149 5.00 -1.18 -19.34
N LEU A 150 5.32 -0.57 -18.20
CA LEU A 150 6.57 -0.82 -17.46
C LEU A 150 6.64 -2.27 -16.97
N ARG A 151 5.53 -2.83 -16.47
CA ARG A 151 5.46 -4.24 -16.09
C ARG A 151 5.61 -5.17 -17.29
N LEU A 152 4.97 -4.84 -18.40
CA LEU A 152 5.07 -5.63 -19.64
C LEU A 152 6.51 -5.61 -20.20
N ALA A 153 7.18 -4.46 -20.13
CA ALA A 153 8.57 -4.30 -20.54
C ALA A 153 9.57 -5.00 -19.60
N ALA A 154 9.28 -5.05 -18.30
CA ALA A 154 10.08 -5.80 -17.34
C ALA A 154 9.93 -7.32 -17.53
N ALA A 155 8.75 -7.78 -17.96
CA ALA A 155 8.45 -9.19 -18.25
C ALA A 155 9.09 -9.71 -19.55
N ASP A 156 9.55 -8.82 -20.45
CA ASP A 156 10.25 -9.17 -21.70
C ASP A 156 11.47 -8.26 -21.95
N PRO A 157 12.64 -8.57 -21.36
CA PRO A 157 13.87 -7.78 -21.55
C PRO A 157 14.45 -7.84 -22.97
N GLY A 158 13.85 -8.60 -23.90
CA GLY A 158 14.31 -8.78 -25.28
C GLY A 158 13.49 -8.02 -26.34
N ALA A 159 12.38 -7.38 -25.98
CA ALA A 159 11.57 -6.64 -26.95
C ALA A 159 12.23 -5.29 -27.29
N PRO A 160 12.49 -4.97 -28.58
CA PRO A 160 12.98 -3.67 -28.96
C PRO A 160 11.95 -2.59 -28.58
N PRO A 161 12.39 -1.38 -28.18
CA PRO A 161 11.45 -0.32 -27.86
C PRO A 161 10.59 -0.04 -29.09
N THR A 162 9.27 -0.21 -28.94
CA THR A 162 8.29 0.19 -29.94
C THR A 162 8.46 1.69 -30.21
N ALA A 163 8.84 2.01 -31.44
CA ALA A 163 9.02 3.36 -31.97
C ALA A 163 7.69 4.11 -32.12
#